data_AF-A0A9X6KDZ7-F1
#
_entry.id   AF-A0A9X6KDZ7-F1
#
_cell.length_a   1.000
_cell.length_b   1.000
_cell.length_c   1.000
_cell.angle_alpha   90.00
_cell.angle_beta   90.00
_cell.angle_gamma   90.00
#
_symmetry.space_group_name_H-M   'P 1'
#
loop_
_entity.id
_entity.type
_entity.pdbx_description
1 polymer ?
#
loop_
_entity_poly.entity_id
_entity_poly.type
_entity_poly.pdbx_seq_one_letter_code
_entity_poly.pdbx_strand_id
1 'polypeptide(L)'
;MKRKLITTGILAGAILSYSSNILADTHKFPDVPKWAEQSVNYLVDKQVLIGYPDGTFGSNVTLDRASAATIITKALGIEIDPKAKPSFTDSQDHWGAPYIAAAETAGIIKGEGNGIFNPSGKVTRAAMATMLVNAYKLQSTAHDNGQSKFEDLKGHWGEKFANILIDLNISNGTDNGWQPDRFITRAEAAQLTAKTDMLSKEIKGELREKFSSKDKDVNSKEVESISIENRSLTTETAGSTQNNKEQTLLKQHKKRSGKVIKKTEAGLVVSGENSSVYAMVSSPEILKDIQVGDRVTIYAPIFIDGLVFDQPDTAKYAIVQKENEENVLKKQYKKHTGNVINKSNDVIEISSEDSTVSAIVSPEVLQDINIGDTVTIYGAYFMNNMATGELSAKAPIIEKLASKTVTPNTGMDKSKAISEVDKKEKALLNQHKKRSGKVTAKTEKSLIISDGNTSLDAMVSSPEILKDIQIGDTVTIYAPIFKDGLVFGQPDTAKYAIVQKENEENVLKKQYKKHTGNVINKSNDAIEISNEDSTVSAIVSPEVLRDINIGDTVTIYGAYFMNNMATGELSAKAPIVEKVEK
;
A
#
# COMPACT_ATOMS: atom_id res chain seq x y z
N MET A 1 -16.82 58.82 48.00
CA MET A 1 -18.13 58.66 47.31
C MET A 1 -17.93 58.70 45.81
N LYS A 2 -18.10 57.57 45.12
CA LYS A 2 -19.04 57.34 44.01
C LYS A 2 -18.28 57.36 42.67
N ARG A 3 -18.49 56.51 41.67
CA ARG A 3 -19.34 55.33 41.43
C ARG A 3 -18.72 54.62 40.20
N LYS A 4 -18.89 53.30 40.12
CA LYS A 4 -18.73 52.50 38.90
C LYS A 4 -19.63 53.04 37.78
N LEU A 5 -19.20 52.95 36.53
CA LEU A 5 -20.08 52.93 35.35
C LEU A 5 -19.49 52.00 34.29
N ILE A 6 -20.13 50.84 34.18
CA ILE A 6 -20.09 49.92 33.05
C ILE A 6 -20.94 50.57 31.96
N THR A 7 -20.45 50.67 30.73
CA THR A 7 -21.30 51.02 29.58
C THR A 7 -21.01 50.08 28.42
N THR A 8 -21.95 49.16 28.25
CA THR A 8 -22.15 48.32 27.06
C THR A 8 -22.74 49.20 25.96
N GLY A 9 -22.22 49.12 24.73
CA GLY A 9 -22.80 49.76 23.54
C GLY A 9 -22.91 48.75 22.39
N ILE A 10 -24.13 48.54 21.93
CA ILE A 10 -24.55 47.61 20.87
C ILE A 10 -24.70 48.37 19.53
N LEU A 11 -24.34 47.71 18.42
CA LEU A 11 -24.72 47.88 16.99
C LEU A 11 -24.98 49.28 16.39
N ALA A 12 -24.34 49.55 15.24
CA ALA A 12 -25.03 49.96 13.99
C ALA A 12 -24.06 49.97 12.81
N GLY A 13 -24.48 49.40 11.68
CA GLY A 13 -23.66 49.21 10.49
C GLY A 13 -23.42 50.46 9.64
N ALA A 14 -22.37 50.37 8.82
CA ALA A 14 -22.26 51.15 7.59
C ALA A 14 -21.78 50.19 6.50
N ILE A 15 -22.71 49.86 5.61
CA ILE A 15 -22.49 49.16 4.35
C ILE A 15 -21.82 50.20 3.44
N LEU A 16 -20.54 50.06 3.14
CA LEU A 16 -19.94 50.78 2.03
C LEU A 16 -19.88 49.84 0.84
N SER A 17 -20.94 49.93 0.05
CA SER A 17 -21.02 49.49 -1.33
C SER A 17 -19.90 50.17 -2.13
N TYR A 18 -18.84 49.45 -2.43
CA TYR A 18 -17.98 49.77 -3.56
C TYR A 18 -18.24 48.74 -4.65
N SER A 19 -19.12 49.11 -5.58
CA SER A 19 -19.17 48.50 -6.90
C SER A 19 -18.07 49.15 -7.73
N SER A 20 -16.97 48.43 -7.91
CA SER A 20 -15.97 48.74 -8.93
C SER A 20 -15.88 47.54 -9.86
N ASN A 21 -16.73 47.52 -10.89
CA ASN A 21 -16.39 46.76 -12.09
C ASN A 21 -15.35 47.58 -12.84
N ILE A 22 -14.08 47.22 -12.65
CA ILE A 22 -12.99 47.61 -13.55
C ILE A 22 -12.36 46.29 -14.01
N LEU A 23 -12.50 45.99 -15.30
CA LEU A 23 -11.62 45.06 -15.99
C LEU A 23 -10.20 45.65 -15.91
N ALA A 24 -9.42 45.17 -14.94
CA ALA A 24 -8.00 45.43 -14.81
C ALA A 24 -7.35 44.13 -14.32
N ASP A 25 -6.28 43.74 -15.00
CA ASP A 25 -5.39 42.62 -14.69
C ASP A 25 -4.97 42.67 -13.21
N THR A 26 -5.60 41.89 -12.34
CA THR A 26 -5.38 42.00 -10.89
C THR A 26 -4.14 41.22 -10.47
N HIS A 27 -2.98 41.86 -10.50
CA HIS A 27 -1.87 41.48 -9.62
C HIS A 27 -2.34 41.68 -8.17
N LYS A 28 -2.83 40.62 -7.52
CA LYS A 28 -3.30 40.69 -6.11
C LYS A 28 -2.19 41.04 -5.12
N PHE A 29 -0.93 40.83 -5.49
CA PHE A 29 0.24 41.12 -4.66
C PHE A 29 1.37 41.72 -5.52
N PRO A 30 2.07 42.77 -5.04
CA PRO A 30 3.08 43.48 -5.82
C PRO A 30 4.40 42.71 -5.97
N ASP A 31 4.69 41.76 -5.09
CA ASP A 31 5.92 40.95 -5.08
C ASP A 31 5.76 39.60 -5.79
N VAL A 32 4.60 39.33 -6.41
CA VAL A 32 4.37 38.11 -7.18
C VAL A 32 4.87 38.28 -8.61
N PRO A 33 5.85 37.47 -9.05
CA PRO A 33 6.31 37.55 -10.43
C PRO A 33 5.23 37.04 -11.39
N LYS A 34 5.19 37.60 -12.61
CA LYS A 34 4.18 37.27 -13.64
C LYS A 34 4.01 35.77 -13.88
N TRP A 35 5.09 34.98 -13.84
CA TRP A 35 5.04 33.54 -14.05
C TRP A 35 4.27 32.77 -12.96
N ALA A 36 4.15 33.35 -11.76
CA ALA A 36 3.48 32.75 -10.60
C ALA A 36 2.06 33.29 -10.41
N GLU A 37 1.74 34.44 -11.02
CA GLU A 37 0.52 35.20 -10.75
C GLU A 37 -0.76 34.38 -10.86
N GLN A 38 -0.96 33.69 -11.99
CA GLN A 38 -2.15 32.86 -12.19
C GLN A 38 -2.28 31.78 -11.11
N SER A 39 -1.17 31.15 -10.75
CA SER A 39 -1.14 30.08 -9.75
C SER A 39 -1.41 30.58 -8.34
N VAL A 40 -0.83 31.74 -7.99
CA VAL A 40 -1.05 32.40 -6.71
C VAL A 40 -2.51 32.83 -6.59
N ASN A 41 -3.04 33.51 -7.62
CA ASN A 41 -4.43 33.94 -7.64
C ASN A 41 -5.39 32.76 -7.48
N TYR A 42 -5.16 31.67 -8.21
CA TYR A 42 -5.94 30.44 -8.12
C TYR A 42 -5.99 29.85 -6.69
N LEU A 43 -4.85 29.73 -6.01
CA LEU A 43 -4.80 29.16 -4.67
C LEU A 43 -5.33 30.11 -3.60
N VAL A 44 -5.23 31.42 -3.80
CA VAL A 44 -5.83 32.43 -2.93
C VAL A 44 -7.35 32.42 -3.05
N ASP A 45 -7.89 32.29 -4.26
CA ASP A 45 -9.33 32.18 -4.49
C ASP A 45 -9.92 30.90 -3.90
N LYS A 46 -9.14 29.81 -3.91
CA LYS A 46 -9.48 28.56 -3.19
C LYS A 46 -9.23 28.62 -1.69
N GLN A 47 -8.81 29.76 -1.13
CA GLN A 47 -8.48 29.94 0.29
C GLN A 47 -7.40 28.96 0.81
N VAL A 48 -6.56 28.44 -0.07
CA VAL A 48 -5.43 27.56 0.26
C VAL A 48 -4.27 28.38 0.80
N LEU A 49 -4.02 29.53 0.16
CA LEU A 49 -2.97 30.48 0.51
C LEU A 49 -3.58 31.85 0.79
N ILE A 50 -2.89 32.62 1.63
CA ILE A 50 -3.20 34.01 1.93
C ILE A 50 -1.92 34.84 1.85
N GLY A 51 -2.06 36.11 1.52
CA GLY A 51 -0.96 37.08 1.61
C GLY A 51 -0.66 37.47 3.05
N TYR A 52 0.44 38.19 3.23
CA TYR A 52 0.82 38.80 4.49
C TYR A 52 0.01 40.09 4.75
N PRO A 53 -0.12 40.50 6.02
CA PRO A 53 -0.84 41.73 6.38
C PRO A 53 -0.28 43.02 5.75
N ASP A 54 0.98 43.00 5.31
CA ASP A 54 1.66 44.11 4.63
C ASP A 54 1.30 44.23 3.14
N GLY A 55 0.42 43.35 2.63
CA GLY A 55 -0.01 43.34 1.24
C GLY A 55 0.91 42.56 0.31
N THR A 56 1.98 41.92 0.82
CA THR A 56 2.85 41.05 0.03
C THR A 56 2.40 39.59 0.06
N PHE A 57 2.86 38.79 -0.89
CA PHE A 57 2.69 37.33 -0.87
C PHE A 57 3.86 36.62 -0.18
N GLY A 58 5.05 37.24 -0.18
CA GLY A 58 6.31 36.65 0.24
C GLY A 58 6.85 35.65 -0.77
N SER A 59 6.85 36.01 -2.06
CA SER A 59 7.17 35.09 -3.17
C SER A 59 8.49 34.33 -3.02
N ASN A 60 9.52 34.99 -2.47
CA ASN A 60 10.87 34.43 -2.30
C ASN A 60 11.09 33.73 -0.95
N VAL A 61 10.09 33.72 -0.07
CA VAL A 61 10.20 33.04 1.24
C VAL A 61 10.25 31.54 1.03
N THR A 62 11.21 30.86 1.67
CA THR A 62 11.33 29.39 1.61
C THR A 62 10.37 28.73 2.60
N LEU A 63 9.72 27.67 2.13
CA LEU A 63 8.72 26.95 2.93
C LEU A 63 9.37 25.90 3.84
N ASP A 64 8.77 25.74 5.02
CA ASP A 64 8.98 24.55 5.83
C ASP A 64 8.07 23.39 5.38
N ARG A 65 8.41 22.18 5.85
CA ARG A 65 7.72 20.94 5.49
C ARG A 65 6.28 20.91 5.99
N ALA A 66 5.99 21.48 7.17
CA ALA A 66 4.63 21.61 7.70
C ALA A 66 3.74 22.53 6.83
N SER A 67 4.30 23.62 6.32
CA SER A 67 3.63 24.55 5.40
C SER A 67 3.34 23.88 4.07
N ALA A 68 4.28 23.10 3.53
CA ALA A 68 4.04 22.31 2.31
C ALA A 68 2.89 21.29 2.50
N ALA A 69 2.88 20.55 3.63
CA ALA A 69 1.80 19.62 3.95
C ALA A 69 0.44 20.34 4.06
N THR A 70 0.42 21.51 4.70
CA THR A 70 -0.78 22.36 4.84
C THR A 70 -1.29 22.83 3.48
N ILE A 71 -0.42 23.32 2.60
CA ILE A 71 -0.79 23.80 1.27
C ILE A 71 -1.41 22.68 0.45
N ILE A 72 -0.79 21.50 0.44
CA ILE A 72 -1.25 20.37 -0.39
C ILE A 72 -2.57 19.80 0.14
N THR A 73 -2.70 19.61 1.45
CA THR A 73 -3.94 19.08 2.06
C THR A 73 -5.12 20.03 1.83
N LYS A 74 -4.91 21.34 1.98
CA LYS A 74 -5.92 22.35 1.64
C LYS A 74 -6.24 22.40 0.15
N ALA A 75 -5.23 22.30 -0.72
CA ALA A 75 -5.47 22.30 -2.17
C ALA A 75 -6.35 21.13 -2.62
N LEU A 76 -6.13 19.95 -2.01
CA LEU A 76 -6.93 18.74 -2.19
C LEU A 76 -8.33 18.81 -1.54
N GLY A 77 -8.57 19.78 -0.64
CA GLY A 77 -9.81 19.87 0.12
C GLY A 77 -9.96 18.75 1.15
N ILE A 78 -8.87 18.22 1.69
CA ILE A 78 -8.92 17.21 2.76
C ILE A 78 -9.49 17.86 4.03
N GLU A 79 -10.50 17.22 4.63
CA GLU A 79 -11.03 17.64 5.93
C GLU A 79 -9.98 17.45 7.03
N ILE A 80 -9.80 18.50 7.84
CA ILE A 80 -8.78 18.55 8.87
C ILE A 80 -9.43 18.42 10.23
N ASP A 81 -9.18 17.30 10.92
CA ASP A 81 -9.48 17.18 12.34
C ASP A 81 -8.43 17.96 13.14
N PRO A 82 -8.79 19.06 13.83
CA PRO A 82 -7.84 19.87 14.59
C PRO A 82 -7.20 19.12 15.76
N LYS A 83 -7.74 17.95 16.16
CA LYS A 83 -7.20 17.11 17.23
C LYS A 83 -6.32 15.97 16.72
N ALA A 84 -6.27 15.74 15.40
CA ALA A 84 -5.45 14.68 14.84
C ALA A 84 -3.97 14.97 15.06
N LYS A 85 -3.23 13.91 15.45
CA LYS A 85 -1.78 13.96 15.61
C LYS A 85 -1.12 12.96 14.65
N PRO A 86 0.01 13.32 14.03
CA PRO A 86 0.73 12.41 13.13
C PRO A 86 1.42 11.30 13.93
N SER A 87 2.08 10.33 13.29
CA SER A 87 2.91 9.35 13.99
C SER A 87 4.28 9.89 14.40
N PHE A 88 4.71 11.01 13.81
CA PHE A 88 6.03 11.57 14.01
C PHE A 88 6.18 12.23 15.38
N THR A 89 7.20 11.84 16.13
CA THR A 89 7.42 12.27 17.51
C THR A 89 7.72 13.75 17.62
N ASP A 90 8.40 14.31 16.62
CA ASP A 90 8.78 15.73 16.52
C ASP A 90 7.64 16.65 16.04
N SER A 91 6.48 16.09 15.69
CA SER A 91 5.37 16.83 15.08
C SER A 91 4.08 16.80 15.89
N GLN A 92 4.07 16.14 17.05
CA GLN A 92 2.87 15.96 17.90
C GLN A 92 2.26 17.27 18.41
N ASP A 93 3.11 18.23 18.77
CA ASP A 93 2.71 19.50 19.41
C ASP A 93 3.04 20.71 18.51
N HIS A 94 3.23 20.46 17.21
CA HIS A 94 3.50 21.48 16.22
C HIS A 94 2.19 22.10 15.68
N TRP A 95 2.19 23.38 15.29
CA TRP A 95 0.99 24.03 14.73
C TRP A 95 0.45 23.30 13.48
N GLY A 96 1.35 22.66 12.74
CA GLY A 96 1.04 21.87 11.55
C GLY A 96 0.57 20.44 11.84
N ALA A 97 0.55 19.99 13.10
CA ALA A 97 0.22 18.62 13.49
C ALA A 97 -1.03 18.05 12.79
N PRO A 98 -2.20 18.72 12.77
CA PRO A 98 -3.39 18.14 12.14
C PRO A 98 -3.27 18.02 10.62
N TYR A 99 -2.54 18.93 9.97
CA TYR A 99 -2.27 18.87 8.52
C TYR A 99 -1.24 17.80 8.17
N ILE A 100 -0.21 17.62 9.02
CA ILE A 100 0.79 16.56 8.88
C ILE A 100 0.10 15.20 9.07
N ALA A 101 -0.78 15.07 10.07
CA ALA A 101 -1.56 13.86 10.31
C ALA A 101 -2.45 13.51 9.10
N ALA A 102 -3.14 14.50 8.55
CA ALA A 102 -3.97 14.32 7.37
C ALA A 102 -3.13 13.93 6.13
N ALA A 103 -1.99 14.59 5.92
CA ALA A 103 -1.08 14.28 4.82
C ALA A 103 -0.46 12.87 4.95
N GLU A 104 -0.11 12.46 6.16
CA GLU A 104 0.40 11.13 6.47
C GLU A 104 -0.66 10.07 6.20
N THR A 105 -1.88 10.26 6.73
CA THR A 105 -3.02 9.37 6.52
C THR A 105 -3.37 9.21 5.03
N ALA A 106 -3.28 10.30 4.25
CA ALA A 106 -3.51 10.28 2.81
C ALA A 106 -2.33 9.67 2.00
N GLY A 107 -1.25 9.27 2.67
CA GLY A 107 -0.05 8.72 2.05
C GLY A 107 0.72 9.73 1.20
N ILE A 108 0.59 11.03 1.52
CA ILE A 108 1.28 12.15 0.84
C ILE A 108 2.72 12.24 1.35
N ILE A 109 2.92 12.01 2.65
CA ILE A 109 4.21 12.09 3.36
C ILE A 109 4.54 10.77 4.06
N LYS A 110 5.83 10.52 4.29
CA LYS A 110 6.35 9.33 5.01
C LYS A 110 7.38 9.63 6.12
N GLY A 111 7.73 10.90 6.32
CA GLY A 111 8.82 11.29 7.23
C GLY A 111 10.23 11.10 6.63
N GLU A 112 11.24 11.35 7.45
CA GLU A 112 12.67 11.17 7.11
C GLU A 112 13.23 9.84 7.66
N GLY A 113 12.38 9.03 8.32
CA GLY A 113 12.75 7.80 9.02
C GLY A 113 12.73 7.98 10.55
N ASN A 114 12.83 6.87 11.29
CA ASN A 114 12.92 6.85 12.76
C ASN A 114 11.81 7.62 13.51
N GLY A 115 10.62 7.76 12.91
CA GLY A 115 9.52 8.52 13.50
C GLY A 115 9.72 10.05 13.47
N ILE A 116 10.60 10.57 12.61
CA ILE A 116 10.89 12.01 12.46
C ILE A 116 10.31 12.53 11.15
N PHE A 117 9.66 13.69 11.18
CA PHE A 117 9.18 14.38 9.97
C PHE A 117 9.93 15.67 9.66
N ASN A 118 10.54 16.29 10.68
CA ASN A 118 11.23 17.57 10.63
C ASN A 118 10.30 18.71 10.17
N PRO A 119 9.22 19.03 10.91
CA PRO A 119 8.16 19.93 10.45
C PRO A 119 8.63 21.36 10.18
N SER A 120 9.63 21.85 10.92
CA SER A 120 10.24 23.18 10.76
C SER A 120 11.40 23.21 9.76
N GLY A 121 11.85 22.03 9.30
CA GLY A 121 12.89 21.91 8.28
C GLY A 121 12.41 22.48 6.95
N LYS A 122 13.32 23.10 6.19
CA LYS A 122 13.01 23.63 4.87
C LYS A 122 12.76 22.51 3.86
N VAL A 123 11.73 22.67 3.04
CA VAL A 123 11.34 21.67 2.04
C VAL A 123 12.10 21.89 0.73
N THR A 124 12.70 20.83 0.20
CA THR A 124 13.39 20.85 -1.09
C THR A 124 12.40 20.73 -2.24
N ARG A 125 12.82 21.12 -3.45
CA ARG A 125 12.02 20.95 -4.67
C ARG A 125 11.68 19.48 -4.94
N ALA A 126 12.64 18.57 -4.72
CA ALA A 126 12.40 17.12 -4.82
C ALA A 126 11.35 16.62 -3.82
N ALA A 127 11.38 17.11 -2.58
CA ALA A 127 10.39 16.75 -1.58
C ALA A 127 9.00 17.27 -1.95
N MET A 128 8.88 18.52 -2.41
CA MET A 128 7.60 19.07 -2.90
C MET A 128 7.05 18.26 -4.08
N ALA A 129 7.89 17.90 -5.06
CA ALA A 129 7.51 17.07 -6.19
C ALA A 129 6.98 15.71 -5.74
N THR A 130 7.69 15.06 -4.82
CA THR A 130 7.27 13.78 -4.24
C THR A 130 5.90 13.88 -3.57
N MET A 131 5.67 14.93 -2.78
CA MET A 131 4.38 15.18 -2.13
C MET A 131 3.26 15.37 -3.15
N LEU A 132 3.49 16.15 -4.22
CA LEU A 132 2.48 16.39 -5.27
C LEU A 132 2.16 15.13 -6.08
N VAL A 133 3.17 14.34 -6.46
CA VAL A 133 2.97 13.06 -7.14
C VAL A 133 2.17 12.11 -6.27
N ASN A 134 2.50 12.01 -4.98
CA ASN A 134 1.79 11.14 -4.04
C ASN A 134 0.37 11.63 -3.75
N ALA A 135 0.16 12.95 -3.67
CA ALA A 135 -1.12 13.58 -3.44
C ALA A 135 -2.12 13.32 -4.57
N TYR A 136 -1.70 13.56 -5.82
CA TYR A 136 -2.57 13.46 -6.99
C TYR A 136 -2.43 12.13 -7.73
N LYS A 137 -1.63 11.20 -7.20
CA LYS A 137 -1.32 9.88 -7.80
C LYS A 137 -0.88 10.02 -9.26
N LEU A 138 -0.02 10.99 -9.52
CA LEU A 138 0.42 11.33 -10.88
C LEU A 138 1.22 10.17 -11.50
N GLN A 139 0.95 9.90 -12.76
CA GLN A 139 1.69 8.96 -13.60
C GLN A 139 2.05 9.66 -14.90
N SER A 140 3.23 9.35 -15.44
CA SER A 140 3.65 9.77 -16.79
C SER A 140 3.91 8.51 -17.60
N THR A 141 3.38 8.48 -18.83
CA THR A 141 3.62 7.41 -19.82
C THR A 141 4.75 7.78 -20.79
N ALA A 142 5.41 8.93 -20.61
CA ALA A 142 6.31 9.51 -21.61
C ALA A 142 7.79 9.12 -21.43
N HIS A 143 8.17 8.42 -20.36
CA HIS A 143 9.56 8.07 -20.04
C HIS A 143 9.76 6.59 -19.70
N ASP A 144 9.39 5.71 -20.64
CA ASP A 144 9.84 4.30 -20.64
C ASP A 144 11.33 4.13 -20.99
N ASN A 145 12.04 5.23 -21.31
CA ASN A 145 13.46 5.22 -21.70
C ASN A 145 14.43 5.63 -20.57
N GLY A 146 13.94 5.99 -19.38
CA GLY A 146 14.78 6.21 -18.19
C GLY A 146 15.82 7.34 -18.27
N GLN A 147 15.76 8.24 -19.25
CA GLN A 147 16.70 9.35 -19.37
C GLN A 147 16.17 10.61 -18.69
N SER A 148 16.88 11.11 -17.68
CA SER A 148 16.57 12.41 -17.06
C SER A 148 16.79 13.57 -18.03
N LYS A 149 15.80 14.48 -18.11
CA LYS A 149 15.87 15.70 -18.95
C LYS A 149 16.85 16.74 -18.44
N PHE A 150 17.19 16.69 -17.15
CA PHE A 150 18.18 17.55 -16.52
C PHE A 150 19.32 16.72 -15.93
N GLU A 151 20.55 17.20 -16.09
CA GLU A 151 21.74 16.48 -15.61
C GLU A 151 21.75 16.33 -14.08
N ASP A 152 21.31 17.36 -13.37
CA ASP A 152 21.26 17.42 -11.92
C ASP A 152 20.18 16.52 -11.28
N LEU A 153 19.38 15.83 -12.09
CA LEU A 153 18.44 14.81 -11.63
C LEU A 153 19.00 13.40 -11.68
N LYS A 154 20.04 13.13 -12.48
CA LYS A 154 20.52 11.75 -12.69
C LYS A 154 21.05 11.15 -11.40
N GLY A 155 20.47 10.03 -10.97
CA GLY A 155 20.85 9.32 -9.75
C GLY A 155 20.36 9.98 -8.46
N HIS A 156 19.59 11.07 -8.55
CA HIS A 156 19.02 11.73 -7.39
C HIS A 156 17.75 10.99 -6.92
N TRP A 157 17.52 10.85 -5.62
CA TRP A 157 16.37 10.10 -5.08
C TRP A 157 15.01 10.64 -5.54
N GLY A 158 14.95 11.94 -5.81
CA GLY A 158 13.77 12.65 -6.31
C GLY A 158 13.59 12.62 -7.84
N GLU A 159 14.51 12.00 -8.58
CA GLU A 159 14.56 11.98 -10.05
C GLU A 159 13.22 11.57 -10.67
N LYS A 160 12.67 10.44 -10.23
CA LYS A 160 11.39 9.92 -10.72
C LYS A 160 10.26 10.94 -10.57
N PHE A 161 10.16 11.58 -9.40
CA PHE A 161 9.07 12.50 -9.09
C PHE A 161 9.21 13.81 -9.85
N ALA A 162 10.44 14.32 -9.97
CA ALA A 162 10.77 15.48 -10.79
C ALA A 162 10.38 15.25 -12.25
N ASN A 163 10.77 14.11 -12.84
CA ASN A 163 10.49 13.77 -14.23
C ASN A 163 8.99 13.66 -14.51
N ILE A 164 8.18 13.12 -13.58
CA ILE A 164 6.71 13.10 -13.73
C ILE A 164 6.15 14.53 -13.84
N LEU A 165 6.60 15.45 -12.99
CA LEU A 165 6.16 16.85 -13.05
C LEU A 165 6.61 17.55 -14.32
N ILE A 166 7.79 17.21 -14.84
CA ILE A 166 8.29 17.77 -16.10
C ILE A 166 7.49 17.23 -17.29
N ASP A 167 7.22 15.92 -17.34
CA ASP A 167 6.45 15.30 -18.42
C ASP A 167 5.02 15.80 -18.50
N LEU A 168 4.41 16.09 -17.35
CA LEU A 168 3.07 16.65 -17.24
C LEU A 168 3.05 18.19 -17.44
N ASN A 169 4.17 18.80 -17.82
CA ASN A 169 4.33 20.26 -17.98
C ASN A 169 3.96 21.08 -16.73
N ILE A 170 4.01 20.45 -15.55
CA ILE A 170 3.81 21.11 -14.26
C ILE A 170 5.07 21.91 -13.90
N SER A 171 6.25 21.35 -14.16
CA SER A 171 7.55 21.98 -13.89
C SER A 171 8.39 22.09 -15.16
N ASN A 172 8.83 23.32 -15.48
CA ASN A 172 9.73 23.57 -16.61
C ASN A 172 11.22 23.58 -16.22
N GLY A 173 11.55 23.31 -14.94
CA GLY A 173 12.90 23.52 -14.42
C GLY A 173 13.17 24.99 -14.07
N THR A 174 14.43 25.31 -13.83
CA THR A 174 14.92 26.67 -13.58
C THR A 174 15.99 27.02 -14.62
N ASP A 175 16.50 28.25 -14.59
CA ASP A 175 17.58 28.67 -15.49
C ASP A 175 18.86 27.82 -15.35
N ASN A 176 19.06 27.18 -14.20
CA ASN A 176 20.27 26.41 -13.86
C ASN A 176 19.97 24.94 -13.54
N GLY A 177 19.08 24.30 -14.30
CA GLY A 177 18.70 22.90 -14.11
C GLY A 177 17.41 22.73 -13.32
N TRP A 178 17.12 21.52 -12.83
CA TRP A 178 15.92 21.29 -12.03
C TRP A 178 16.09 21.64 -10.54
N GLN A 179 17.33 21.60 -10.05
CA GLN A 179 17.79 21.94 -8.71
C GLN A 179 17.06 21.18 -7.60
N PRO A 180 17.16 19.83 -7.55
CA PRO A 180 16.32 19.01 -6.68
C PRO A 180 16.48 19.28 -5.18
N ASP A 181 17.70 19.61 -4.73
CA ASP A 181 18.02 19.87 -3.32
C ASP A 181 17.85 21.33 -2.90
N ARG A 182 17.56 22.24 -3.84
CA ARG A 182 17.30 23.64 -3.50
C ARG A 182 15.97 23.74 -2.74
N PHE A 183 15.94 24.54 -1.67
CA PHE A 183 14.71 24.85 -0.97
C PHE A 183 13.74 25.58 -1.88
N ILE A 184 12.48 25.13 -1.88
CA ILE A 184 11.46 25.72 -2.73
C ILE A 184 10.96 27.04 -2.14
N THR A 185 10.72 28.03 -3.00
CA THR A 185 10.10 29.29 -2.59
C THR A 185 8.57 29.14 -2.53
N ARG A 186 7.91 30.05 -1.82
CA ARG A 186 6.45 30.08 -1.68
C ARG A 186 5.76 30.26 -3.04
N ALA A 187 6.30 31.10 -3.93
CA ALA A 187 5.77 31.27 -5.30
C ALA A 187 5.92 30.01 -6.15
N GLU A 188 7.05 29.31 -6.04
CA GLU A 188 7.28 28.06 -6.77
C GLU A 188 6.36 26.94 -6.25
N ALA A 189 6.21 26.82 -4.95
CA ALA A 189 5.29 25.85 -4.35
C ALA A 189 3.83 26.13 -4.75
N ALA A 190 3.43 27.41 -4.81
CA ALA A 190 2.12 27.81 -5.31
C ALA A 190 1.95 27.41 -6.78
N GLN A 191 2.96 27.66 -7.63
CA GLN A 191 2.92 27.27 -9.05
C GLN A 191 2.77 25.76 -9.24
N LEU A 192 3.63 24.96 -8.60
CA LEU A 192 3.57 23.51 -8.75
C LEU A 192 2.24 22.96 -8.24
N THR A 193 1.75 23.45 -7.11
CA THR A 193 0.47 22.99 -6.52
C THR A 193 -0.72 23.38 -7.40
N ALA A 194 -0.80 24.64 -7.84
CA ALA A 194 -1.91 25.13 -8.65
C ALA A 194 -1.98 24.40 -9.99
N LYS A 195 -0.85 24.30 -10.70
CA LYS A 195 -0.79 23.58 -11.97
C LYS A 195 -1.18 22.11 -11.82
N THR A 196 -0.71 21.45 -10.76
CA THR A 196 -1.08 20.06 -10.49
C THR A 196 -2.59 19.92 -10.23
N ASP A 197 -3.17 20.78 -9.38
CA ASP A 197 -4.59 20.74 -9.06
C ASP A 197 -5.47 21.06 -10.27
N MET A 198 -5.08 22.07 -11.08
CA MET A 198 -5.78 22.45 -12.31
C MET A 198 -5.74 21.32 -13.34
N LEU A 199 -4.57 20.72 -13.58
CA LEU A 199 -4.44 19.59 -14.50
C LEU A 199 -5.28 18.38 -14.04
N SER A 200 -5.27 18.07 -12.75
CA SER A 200 -6.12 17.01 -12.18
C SER A 200 -7.61 17.29 -12.42
N LYS A 201 -8.04 18.55 -12.34
CA LYS A 201 -9.42 18.94 -12.64
C LYS A 201 -9.75 18.91 -14.13
N GLU A 202 -8.82 19.31 -14.98
CA GLU A 202 -8.98 19.27 -16.44
C GLU A 202 -9.11 17.84 -16.94
N ILE A 203 -8.24 16.92 -16.50
CA ILE A 203 -8.36 15.49 -16.80
C ILE A 203 -9.72 14.95 -16.32
N LYS A 204 -10.18 15.33 -15.13
CA LYS A 204 -11.52 14.96 -14.62
C LYS A 204 -12.65 15.61 -15.44
N GLY A 205 -12.44 16.82 -15.96
CA GLY A 205 -13.37 17.58 -16.77
C GLY A 205 -13.53 17.03 -18.19
N GLU A 206 -12.44 16.67 -18.87
CA GLU A 206 -12.45 16.03 -20.18
C GLU A 206 -13.07 14.63 -20.13
N LEU A 207 -12.79 13.89 -19.04
CA LEU A 207 -13.51 12.65 -18.76
C LEU A 207 -15.02 12.95 -18.64
N ARG A 208 -15.41 13.98 -17.88
CA ARG A 208 -16.81 14.41 -17.71
C ARG A 208 -17.49 14.83 -19.03
N GLU A 209 -16.83 15.54 -19.94
CA GLU A 209 -17.40 15.89 -21.26
C GLU A 209 -17.54 14.68 -22.19
N LYS A 210 -16.57 13.75 -22.18
CA LYS A 210 -16.69 12.47 -22.88
C LYS A 210 -17.83 11.60 -22.35
N PHE A 211 -18.20 11.74 -21.07
CA PHE A 211 -19.35 11.06 -20.48
C PHE A 211 -20.68 11.83 -20.62
N SER A 212 -20.66 13.16 -20.78
CA SER A 212 -21.86 14.01 -20.93
C SER A 212 -22.47 13.98 -22.34
N SER A 213 -21.67 13.71 -23.37
CA SER A 213 -22.14 13.65 -24.77
C SER A 213 -22.93 12.39 -25.14
N LYS A 214 -23.11 11.44 -24.21
CA LYS A 214 -23.80 10.15 -24.47
C LYS A 214 -25.17 9.97 -23.81
N ASP A 215 -25.58 10.84 -22.88
CA ASP A 215 -26.86 10.74 -22.17
C ASP A 215 -27.60 12.08 -22.20
N LYS A 216 -28.23 12.40 -23.33
CA LYS A 216 -29.41 13.29 -23.36
C LYS A 216 -30.63 12.41 -23.57
N ASP A 217 -31.17 11.87 -22.49
CA ASP A 217 -32.61 11.73 -22.29
C ASP A 217 -32.88 11.13 -20.91
N VAL A 218 -33.68 11.87 -20.14
CA VAL A 218 -34.71 11.44 -19.18
C VAL A 218 -34.69 12.31 -17.93
N ASN A 219 -35.87 12.90 -17.75
CA ASN A 219 -36.30 13.99 -16.91
C ASN A 219 -36.35 13.61 -15.42
N SER A 220 -36.02 14.58 -14.58
CA SER A 220 -36.09 14.55 -13.13
C SER A 220 -37.53 14.67 -12.63
N LYS A 221 -37.91 13.85 -11.64
CA LYS A 221 -38.91 14.19 -10.62
C LYS A 221 -38.95 13.16 -9.49
N GLU A 222 -39.20 13.69 -8.30
CA GLU A 222 -39.54 13.04 -7.02
C GLU A 222 -38.39 12.57 -6.13
N VAL A 223 -37.87 13.55 -5.39
CA VAL A 223 -37.44 13.40 -4.00
C VAL A 223 -38.65 13.71 -3.12
N GLU A 224 -39.07 12.78 -2.24
CA GLU A 224 -39.54 13.13 -0.90
C GLU A 224 -39.69 11.92 0.05
N SER A 225 -39.09 12.07 1.24
CA SER A 225 -39.63 11.74 2.57
C SER A 225 -39.13 10.49 3.35
N ILE A 226 -38.57 10.79 4.56
CA ILE A 226 -38.69 10.09 5.88
C ILE A 226 -37.73 8.89 6.12
N SER A 227 -37.00 8.70 7.24
CA SER A 227 -36.73 9.40 8.51
C SER A 227 -35.60 8.66 9.26
N ILE A 228 -34.78 9.39 10.03
CA ILE A 228 -33.71 8.86 10.91
C ILE A 228 -34.29 8.26 12.20
N GLU A 229 -33.90 7.04 12.56
CA GLU A 229 -33.93 6.55 13.94
C GLU A 229 -32.54 6.06 14.37
N ASN A 230 -31.89 6.88 15.19
CA ASN A 230 -30.81 6.44 16.07
C ASN A 230 -31.43 5.84 17.34
N ARG A 231 -31.25 4.54 17.60
CA ARG A 231 -31.30 4.01 18.98
C ARG A 231 -30.48 2.74 19.20
N SER A 232 -29.79 2.75 20.33
CA SER A 232 -28.84 1.80 20.88
C SER A 232 -29.40 0.41 21.25
N LEU A 233 -28.52 -0.60 21.09
CA LEU A 233 -28.29 -1.83 21.89
C LEU A 233 -29.46 -2.46 22.69
N THR A 234 -29.85 -3.71 22.34
CA THR A 234 -30.10 -4.84 23.28
C THR A 234 -30.20 -6.20 22.56
N THR A 235 -29.90 -7.25 23.32
CA THR A 235 -29.86 -8.71 23.05
C THR A 235 -31.22 -9.38 22.74
N GLU A 236 -31.16 -10.60 22.15
CA GLU A 236 -32.16 -11.71 22.02
C GLU A 236 -32.39 -12.12 20.54
N THR A 237 -32.57 -13.38 20.08
CA THR A 237 -32.51 -14.76 20.60
C THR A 237 -32.27 -15.69 19.38
N ALA A 238 -31.76 -16.91 19.63
CA ALA A 238 -31.31 -17.92 18.68
C ALA A 238 -32.26 -18.29 17.51
N GLY A 239 -31.73 -18.20 16.28
CA GLY A 239 -32.27 -18.73 15.03
C GLY A 239 -31.21 -18.74 13.92
N SER A 240 -30.74 -19.93 13.53
CA SER A 240 -29.69 -20.25 12.54
C SER A 240 -28.25 -19.80 12.88
N THR A 241 -27.43 -20.75 13.33
CA THR A 241 -26.03 -20.56 13.76
C THR A 241 -25.12 -20.02 12.65
N GLN A 242 -25.49 -20.23 11.38
CA GLN A 242 -24.71 -19.78 10.22
C GLN A 242 -25.02 -18.32 9.83
N ASN A 243 -26.29 -17.90 9.89
CA ASN A 243 -26.71 -16.54 9.53
C ASN A 243 -26.21 -15.50 10.56
N ASN A 244 -26.20 -15.85 11.85
CA ASN A 244 -25.61 -15.01 12.89
C ASN A 244 -24.09 -14.84 12.76
N LYS A 245 -23.37 -15.88 12.29
CA LYS A 245 -21.91 -15.81 12.11
C LYS A 245 -21.53 -14.91 10.94
N GLU A 246 -22.17 -15.07 9.79
CA GLU A 246 -21.90 -14.23 8.62
C GLU A 246 -22.26 -12.76 8.88
N GLN A 247 -23.40 -12.49 9.53
CA GLN A 247 -23.76 -11.12 9.92
C GLN A 247 -22.79 -10.51 10.93
N THR A 248 -22.14 -11.33 11.76
CA THR A 248 -21.07 -10.86 12.66
C THR A 248 -19.81 -10.49 11.88
N LEU A 249 -19.44 -11.28 10.87
CA LEU A 249 -18.29 -10.99 10.00
C LEU A 249 -18.51 -9.72 9.17
N LEU A 250 -19.70 -9.54 8.60
CA LEU A 250 -20.04 -8.36 7.79
C LEU A 250 -19.99 -7.04 8.58
N LYS A 251 -20.14 -7.07 9.91
CA LYS A 251 -20.01 -5.89 10.79
C LYS A 251 -18.59 -5.33 10.86
N GLN A 252 -17.58 -6.07 10.39
CA GLN A 252 -16.22 -5.52 10.23
C GLN A 252 -16.17 -4.40 9.17
N HIS A 253 -17.18 -4.34 8.30
CA HIS A 253 -17.38 -3.24 7.36
C HIS A 253 -18.53 -2.33 7.82
N LYS A 254 -18.47 -1.05 7.39
CA LYS A 254 -19.59 -0.12 7.55
C LYS A 254 -20.72 -0.55 6.60
N LYS A 255 -21.98 -0.31 7.00
CA LYS A 255 -23.14 -0.63 6.17
C LYS A 255 -24.03 0.57 5.86
N ARG A 256 -24.66 0.55 4.68
CA ARG A 256 -25.76 1.44 4.28
C ARG A 256 -26.80 0.66 3.48
N SER A 257 -28.08 0.95 3.64
CA SER A 257 -29.16 0.23 2.96
C SER A 257 -30.03 1.18 2.15
N GLY A 258 -30.62 0.67 1.07
CA GLY A 258 -31.56 1.44 0.26
C GLY A 258 -32.03 0.73 -0.99
N LYS A 259 -32.74 1.45 -1.87
CA LYS A 259 -33.21 0.94 -3.15
C LYS A 259 -32.17 1.15 -4.24
N VAL A 260 -31.99 0.17 -5.10
CA VAL A 260 -31.15 0.32 -6.30
C VAL A 260 -31.84 1.30 -7.25
N ILE A 261 -31.20 2.42 -7.55
CA ILE A 261 -31.72 3.45 -8.46
C ILE A 261 -31.02 3.43 -9.82
N LYS A 262 -29.80 2.92 -9.89
CA LYS A 262 -29.05 2.74 -11.14
C LYS A 262 -28.13 1.53 -11.04
N LYS A 263 -27.91 0.88 -12.18
CA LYS A 263 -26.96 -0.24 -12.32
C LYS A 263 -25.90 0.14 -13.36
N THR A 264 -24.66 -0.25 -13.12
CA THR A 264 -23.56 -0.13 -14.07
C THR A 264 -22.94 -1.51 -14.28
N GLU A 265 -21.99 -1.63 -15.20
CA GLU A 265 -21.23 -2.88 -15.39
C GLU A 265 -20.39 -3.26 -14.17
N ALA A 266 -19.97 -2.28 -13.37
CA ALA A 266 -19.04 -2.46 -12.25
C ALA A 266 -19.68 -2.25 -10.87
N GLY A 267 -20.99 -1.98 -10.80
CA GLY A 267 -21.62 -1.63 -9.54
C GLY A 267 -23.08 -1.20 -9.64
N LEU A 268 -23.56 -0.59 -8.57
CA LEU A 268 -24.93 -0.11 -8.45
C LEU A 268 -24.98 1.15 -7.59
N VAL A 269 -25.90 2.05 -7.95
CA VAL A 269 -26.22 3.23 -7.16
C VAL A 269 -27.43 2.90 -6.31
N VAL A 270 -27.31 3.10 -5.01
CA VAL A 270 -28.35 2.83 -4.01
C VAL A 270 -28.79 4.16 -3.41
N SER A 271 -30.09 4.37 -3.23
CA SER A 271 -30.61 5.53 -2.51
C SER A 271 -30.16 5.49 -1.05
N GLY A 272 -29.60 6.56 -0.51
CA GLY A 272 -29.36 6.71 0.93
C GLY A 272 -30.24 7.81 1.53
N GLU A 273 -30.25 7.93 2.87
CA GLU A 273 -31.08 8.90 3.60
C GLU A 273 -30.72 10.36 3.27
N ASN A 274 -29.43 10.67 3.07
CA ASN A 274 -28.92 12.03 2.78
C ASN A 274 -28.21 12.13 1.41
N SER A 275 -27.59 11.04 0.95
CA SER A 275 -26.89 10.95 -0.32
C SER A 275 -27.02 9.52 -0.86
N SER A 276 -27.16 9.37 -2.18
CA SER A 276 -27.06 8.06 -2.81
C SER A 276 -25.65 7.46 -2.61
N VAL A 277 -25.50 6.15 -2.77
CA VAL A 277 -24.22 5.46 -2.64
C VAL A 277 -23.93 4.71 -3.93
N TYR A 278 -22.81 4.98 -4.58
CA TYR A 278 -22.28 4.15 -5.65
C TYR A 278 -21.42 3.02 -5.04
N ALA A 279 -21.98 1.82 -5.04
CA ALA A 279 -21.31 0.61 -4.61
C ALA A 279 -20.58 -0.02 -5.80
N MET A 280 -19.25 0.09 -5.79
CA MET A 280 -18.39 -0.60 -6.75
C MET A 280 -18.10 -2.00 -6.24
N VAL A 281 -18.61 -3.01 -6.92
CA VAL A 281 -18.53 -4.41 -6.49
C VAL A 281 -17.33 -5.10 -7.13
N SER A 282 -16.76 -6.08 -6.43
CA SER A 282 -15.58 -6.81 -6.91
C SER A 282 -15.93 -8.08 -7.69
N SER A 283 -17.17 -8.55 -7.58
CA SER A 283 -17.71 -9.66 -8.36
C SER A 283 -18.92 -9.15 -9.17
N PRO A 284 -18.73 -8.64 -10.39
CA PRO A 284 -19.82 -8.08 -11.20
C PRO A 284 -20.95 -9.08 -11.51
N GLU A 285 -20.67 -10.38 -11.41
CA GLU A 285 -21.64 -11.47 -11.60
C GLU A 285 -22.85 -11.34 -10.68
N ILE A 286 -22.66 -10.88 -9.43
CA ILE A 286 -23.76 -10.68 -8.48
C ILE A 286 -24.74 -9.60 -8.91
N LEU A 287 -24.31 -8.70 -9.80
CA LEU A 287 -25.18 -7.66 -10.32
C LEU A 287 -26.27 -8.29 -11.17
N LYS A 288 -26.06 -9.42 -11.84
CA LYS A 288 -27.05 -10.05 -12.76
C LYS A 288 -28.40 -10.28 -12.08
N ASP A 289 -28.39 -10.68 -10.81
CA ASP A 289 -29.58 -11.02 -10.03
C ASP A 289 -30.24 -9.82 -9.32
N ILE A 290 -29.67 -8.62 -9.48
CA ILE A 290 -30.14 -7.37 -8.88
C ILE A 290 -30.77 -6.46 -9.94
N GLN A 291 -31.99 -6.00 -9.64
CA GLN A 291 -32.78 -5.12 -10.49
C GLN A 291 -32.91 -3.72 -9.90
N VAL A 292 -33.11 -2.72 -10.75
CA VAL A 292 -33.48 -1.37 -10.31
C VAL A 292 -34.81 -1.46 -9.56
N GLY A 293 -34.86 -0.89 -8.35
CA GLY A 293 -35.98 -0.98 -7.41
C GLY A 293 -35.76 -1.96 -6.26
N ASP A 294 -34.84 -2.93 -6.38
CA ASP A 294 -34.54 -3.89 -5.32
C ASP A 294 -33.99 -3.16 -4.08
N ARG A 295 -34.36 -3.64 -2.88
CA ARG A 295 -33.75 -3.20 -1.63
C ARG A 295 -32.48 -4.02 -1.36
N VAL A 296 -31.38 -3.33 -1.11
CA VAL A 296 -30.08 -3.93 -0.84
C VAL A 296 -29.39 -3.28 0.36
N THR A 297 -28.51 -4.03 1.01
CA THR A 297 -27.57 -3.52 2.00
C THR A 297 -26.15 -3.60 1.44
N ILE A 298 -25.45 -2.48 1.51
CA ILE A 298 -24.07 -2.31 1.05
C ILE A 298 -23.15 -2.35 2.25
N TYR A 299 -22.17 -3.25 2.24
CA TYR A 299 -21.10 -3.32 3.22
C TYR A 299 -19.77 -2.93 2.56
N ALA A 300 -19.05 -1.96 3.12
CA ALA A 300 -17.74 -1.54 2.64
C ALA A 300 -16.85 -1.07 3.81
N PRO A 301 -15.51 -1.14 3.67
CA PRO A 301 -14.60 -0.62 4.70
C PRO A 301 -14.84 0.86 5.01
N ILE A 302 -15.18 1.63 3.96
CA ILE A 302 -15.43 3.06 4.03
C ILE A 302 -16.45 3.49 2.97
N PHE A 303 -17.24 4.49 3.32
CA PHE A 303 -18.02 5.29 2.37
C PHE A 303 -17.31 6.63 2.24
N ILE A 304 -16.96 7.00 1.01
CA ILE A 304 -16.27 8.26 0.70
C ILE A 304 -17.34 9.23 0.24
N ASP A 305 -17.51 10.33 0.97
CA ASP A 305 -18.58 11.28 0.69
C ASP A 305 -18.40 11.96 -0.68
N GLY A 306 -19.51 12.17 -1.37
CA GLY A 306 -19.54 12.93 -2.62
C GLY A 306 -19.12 14.38 -2.35
N LEU A 307 -18.01 14.83 -2.93
CA LEU A 307 -17.45 16.19 -2.73
C LEU A 307 -18.32 17.32 -3.34
N VAL A 308 -19.52 17.01 -3.84
CA VAL A 308 -20.47 17.93 -4.50
C VAL A 308 -21.90 17.53 -4.07
N PHE A 309 -22.77 18.52 -3.81
CA PHE A 309 -24.22 18.30 -3.63
C PHE A 309 -24.77 17.44 -4.79
N ASP A 310 -25.59 16.43 -4.46
CA ASP A 310 -26.21 15.46 -5.37
C ASP A 310 -25.29 14.38 -6.00
N GLN A 311 -24.01 14.28 -5.64
CA GLN A 311 -23.21 13.11 -6.03
C GLN A 311 -23.33 11.95 -5.03
N PRO A 312 -23.42 10.70 -5.52
CA PRO A 312 -23.42 9.55 -4.64
C PRO A 312 -22.07 9.37 -3.94
N ASP A 313 -22.12 9.07 -2.64
CA ASP A 313 -20.96 8.61 -1.88
C ASP A 313 -20.42 7.32 -2.51
N THR A 314 -19.12 7.12 -2.49
CA THR A 314 -18.49 5.95 -3.12
C THR A 314 -18.15 4.89 -2.08
N ALA A 315 -18.65 3.67 -2.28
CA ALA A 315 -18.25 2.47 -1.56
C ALA A 315 -17.40 1.59 -2.49
N LYS A 316 -16.08 1.57 -2.26
CA LYS A 316 -15.17 0.71 -3.02
C LYS A 316 -15.12 -0.69 -2.43
N TYR A 317 -15.04 -1.69 -3.30
CA TYR A 317 -14.97 -3.11 -2.92
C TYR A 317 -16.22 -3.55 -2.15
N ALA A 318 -17.38 -2.99 -2.50
CA ALA A 318 -18.61 -3.19 -1.78
C ALA A 318 -19.10 -4.65 -1.89
N ILE A 319 -19.63 -5.15 -0.77
CA ILE A 319 -20.46 -6.36 -0.71
C ILE A 319 -21.92 -5.91 -0.74
N VAL A 320 -22.71 -6.48 -1.64
CA VAL A 320 -24.14 -6.16 -1.78
C VAL A 320 -24.98 -7.35 -1.35
N GLN A 321 -25.77 -7.15 -0.31
CA GLN A 321 -26.71 -8.16 0.18
C GLN A 321 -28.14 -7.78 -0.23
N LYS A 322 -28.80 -8.65 -0.99
CA LYS A 322 -30.26 -8.57 -1.16
C LYS A 322 -30.95 -9.11 0.09
N GLU A 323 -32.13 -8.59 0.43
CA GLU A 323 -32.85 -8.95 1.66
C GLU A 323 -33.00 -10.47 1.82
N ASN A 324 -32.62 -11.00 2.99
CA ASN A 324 -32.57 -12.43 3.32
C ASN A 324 -31.61 -13.29 2.49
N GLU A 325 -30.69 -12.69 1.73
CA GLU A 325 -29.65 -13.43 1.01
C GLU A 325 -28.58 -13.95 1.98
N GLU A 326 -28.27 -15.25 1.89
CA GLU A 326 -27.24 -15.93 2.67
C GLU A 326 -25.96 -16.20 1.87
N ASN A 327 -24.85 -16.38 2.59
CA ASN A 327 -23.51 -16.67 2.07
C ASN A 327 -22.95 -15.59 1.14
N VAL A 328 -23.40 -14.35 1.34
CA VAL A 328 -23.06 -13.16 0.55
C VAL A 328 -21.54 -12.96 0.50
N LEU A 329 -20.84 -13.19 1.60
CA LEU A 329 -19.40 -13.01 1.70
C LEU A 329 -18.64 -13.96 0.76
N LYS A 330 -19.01 -15.26 0.76
CA LYS A 330 -18.36 -16.28 -0.08
C LYS A 330 -18.68 -16.13 -1.57
N LYS A 331 -19.84 -15.57 -1.91
CA LYS A 331 -20.23 -15.30 -3.30
C LYS A 331 -19.45 -14.13 -3.90
N GLN A 332 -19.07 -13.16 -3.07
CA GLN A 332 -18.53 -11.89 -3.56
C GLN A 332 -17.03 -11.72 -3.33
N TYR A 333 -16.48 -12.34 -2.28
CA TYR A 333 -15.07 -12.24 -1.92
C TYR A 333 -14.37 -13.57 -2.09
N LYS A 334 -13.09 -13.49 -2.47
CA LYS A 334 -12.16 -14.62 -2.46
C LYS A 334 -11.65 -14.85 -1.03
N LYS A 335 -11.20 -16.05 -0.70
CA LYS A 335 -10.71 -16.37 0.65
C LYS A 335 -9.37 -17.10 0.64
N HIS A 336 -8.56 -16.86 1.66
CA HIS A 336 -7.37 -17.64 1.99
C HIS A 336 -7.43 -18.05 3.45
N THR A 337 -7.05 -19.29 3.76
CA THR A 337 -7.03 -19.82 5.13
C THR A 337 -5.62 -20.22 5.48
N GLY A 338 -5.14 -19.83 6.66
CA GLY A 338 -3.79 -20.09 7.09
C GLY A 338 -3.60 -19.85 8.57
N ASN A 339 -2.42 -20.19 9.05
CA ASN A 339 -2.01 -19.92 10.42
C ASN A 339 -1.42 -18.53 10.51
N VAL A 340 -1.79 -17.77 11.54
CA VAL A 340 -1.24 -16.45 11.80
C VAL A 340 0.25 -16.58 12.12
N ILE A 341 1.09 -16.04 11.26
CA ILE A 341 2.56 -16.05 11.44
C ILE A 341 3.07 -14.70 11.98
N ASN A 342 2.32 -13.63 11.74
CA ASN A 342 2.65 -12.29 12.18
C ASN A 342 1.37 -11.49 12.47
N LYS A 343 1.45 -10.61 13.47
CA LYS A 343 0.35 -9.73 13.87
C LYS A 343 0.93 -8.45 14.47
N SER A 344 0.52 -7.30 13.95
CA SER A 344 0.74 -5.97 14.53
C SER A 344 -0.60 -5.36 14.97
N ASN A 345 -0.62 -4.04 15.22
CA ASN A 345 -1.82 -3.33 15.66
C ASN A 345 -2.94 -3.35 14.60
N ASP A 346 -2.58 -3.32 13.31
CA ASP A 346 -3.50 -3.22 12.18
C ASP A 346 -3.18 -4.20 11.05
N VAL A 347 -2.06 -4.93 11.13
CA VAL A 347 -1.67 -5.93 10.13
C VAL A 347 -1.78 -7.34 10.70
N ILE A 348 -2.30 -8.25 9.89
CA ILE A 348 -2.25 -9.70 10.13
C ILE A 348 -1.66 -10.39 8.91
N GLU A 349 -0.74 -11.31 9.15
CA GLU A 349 -0.16 -12.16 8.11
C GLU A 349 -0.45 -13.61 8.44
N ILE A 350 -1.03 -14.32 7.47
CA ILE A 350 -1.26 -15.74 7.55
C ILE A 350 -0.38 -16.46 6.56
N SER A 351 0.08 -17.63 6.95
CA SER A 351 0.74 -18.57 6.06
C SER A 351 -0.14 -19.79 5.87
N SER A 352 -0.36 -20.13 4.61
CA SER A 352 -0.90 -21.41 4.17
C SER A 352 0.22 -22.23 3.54
N GLU A 353 -0.03 -23.49 3.19
CA GLU A 353 0.98 -24.34 2.57
C GLU A 353 1.58 -23.74 1.30
N ASP A 354 0.84 -22.90 0.57
CA ASP A 354 1.21 -22.41 -0.76
C ASP A 354 1.33 -20.89 -0.88
N SER A 355 0.90 -20.12 0.14
CA SER A 355 0.92 -18.65 0.07
C SER A 355 0.98 -17.99 1.44
N THR A 356 1.63 -16.83 1.49
CA THR A 356 1.54 -15.88 2.60
C THR A 356 0.62 -14.74 2.20
N VAL A 357 -0.37 -14.46 3.06
CA VAL A 357 -1.37 -13.43 2.82
C VAL A 357 -1.31 -12.41 3.94
N SER A 358 -1.12 -11.14 3.59
CA SER A 358 -1.20 -10.00 4.49
C SER A 358 -2.53 -9.25 4.33
N ALA A 359 -3.09 -8.80 5.44
CA ALA A 359 -4.29 -7.99 5.46
C ALA A 359 -4.12 -6.84 6.47
N ILE A 360 -4.64 -5.66 6.09
CA ILE A 360 -4.75 -4.51 6.99
C ILE A 360 -6.21 -4.42 7.45
N VAL A 361 -6.43 -4.54 8.75
CA VAL A 361 -7.75 -4.54 9.39
C VAL A 361 -7.74 -3.67 10.64
N SER A 362 -8.90 -3.34 11.18
CA SER A 362 -8.96 -2.53 12.40
C SER A 362 -8.43 -3.32 13.62
N PRO A 363 -7.83 -2.65 14.62
CA PRO A 363 -7.29 -3.32 15.80
C PRO A 363 -8.31 -4.17 16.56
N GLU A 364 -9.59 -3.78 16.54
CA GLU A 364 -10.68 -4.51 17.20
C GLU A 364 -10.88 -5.90 16.60
N VAL A 365 -10.70 -6.06 15.28
CA VAL A 365 -10.79 -7.37 14.60
C VAL A 365 -9.69 -8.31 15.06
N LEU A 366 -8.52 -7.76 15.41
CA LEU A 366 -7.35 -8.53 15.78
C LEU A 366 -7.28 -8.86 17.27
N GLN A 367 -8.09 -8.22 18.13
CA GLN A 367 -7.98 -8.31 19.58
C GLN A 367 -7.95 -9.76 20.10
N ASP A 368 -8.79 -10.63 19.54
CA ASP A 368 -8.93 -12.03 19.97
C ASP A 368 -8.15 -13.04 19.11
N ILE A 369 -7.26 -12.58 18.22
CA ILE A 369 -6.47 -13.43 17.32
C ILE A 369 -5.01 -13.46 17.79
N ASN A 370 -4.43 -14.65 17.94
CA ASN A 370 -3.04 -14.85 18.37
C ASN A 370 -2.19 -15.43 17.24
N ILE A 371 -0.87 -15.24 17.33
CA ILE A 371 0.09 -15.97 16.48
C ILE A 371 -0.10 -17.47 16.71
N GLY A 372 -0.18 -18.23 15.62
CA GLY A 372 -0.48 -19.66 15.61
C GLY A 372 -1.97 -20.00 15.46
N ASP A 373 -2.90 -19.05 15.64
CA ASP A 373 -4.32 -19.30 15.38
C ASP A 373 -4.55 -19.54 13.88
N THR A 374 -5.49 -20.41 13.54
CA THR A 374 -5.94 -20.57 12.15
C THR A 374 -7.07 -19.58 11.87
N VAL A 375 -6.90 -18.76 10.84
CA VAL A 375 -7.90 -17.77 10.42
C VAL A 375 -8.12 -17.83 8.91
N THR A 376 -9.32 -17.43 8.48
CA THR A 376 -9.65 -17.21 7.07
C THR A 376 -9.74 -15.71 6.80
N ILE A 377 -8.98 -15.24 5.81
CA ILE A 377 -9.05 -13.87 5.28
C ILE A 377 -9.93 -13.90 4.03
N TYR A 378 -11.06 -13.21 4.08
CA TYR A 378 -11.89 -12.90 2.91
C TYR A 378 -11.46 -11.55 2.36
N GLY A 379 -11.26 -11.43 1.05
CA GLY A 379 -10.94 -10.16 0.40
C GLY A 379 -11.61 -10.05 -0.95
N ALA A 380 -11.90 -8.83 -1.37
CA ALA A 380 -12.42 -8.52 -2.69
C ALA A 380 -11.53 -9.09 -3.80
N TYR A 381 -10.22 -8.94 -3.62
CA TYR A 381 -9.18 -9.59 -4.41
C TYR A 381 -7.87 -9.58 -3.62
N PHE A 382 -6.90 -10.36 -4.09
CA PHE A 382 -5.56 -10.46 -3.50
C PHE A 382 -4.56 -9.91 -4.52
N MET A 383 -3.78 -8.91 -4.11
CA MET A 383 -2.74 -8.32 -4.94
C MET A 383 -1.40 -8.90 -4.57
N ASN A 384 -0.64 -9.37 -5.55
CA ASN A 384 0.73 -9.78 -5.30
C ASN A 384 1.61 -8.54 -5.01
N ASN A 385 2.30 -8.54 -3.87
CA ASN A 385 3.32 -7.56 -3.56
C ASN A 385 4.57 -7.85 -4.41
N MET A 386 4.85 -7.00 -5.39
CA MET A 386 5.95 -7.19 -6.34
C MET A 386 7.34 -7.30 -5.70
N ALA A 387 7.53 -6.84 -4.46
CA ALA A 387 8.80 -6.95 -3.75
C ALA A 387 8.90 -8.23 -2.89
N THR A 388 7.78 -8.71 -2.34
CA THR A 388 7.78 -9.82 -1.37
C THR A 388 7.10 -11.09 -1.88
N GLY A 389 6.35 -11.06 -2.97
CA GLY A 389 5.55 -12.20 -3.43
C GLY A 389 4.34 -12.49 -2.53
N GLU A 390 4.13 -11.70 -1.48
CA GLU A 390 3.02 -11.87 -0.54
C GLU A 390 1.73 -11.32 -1.13
N LEU A 391 0.63 -12.04 -0.91
CA LEU A 391 -0.68 -11.61 -1.33
C LEU A 391 -1.24 -10.60 -0.32
N SER A 392 -1.51 -9.38 -0.76
CA SER A 392 -2.20 -8.36 0.04
C SER A 392 -3.70 -8.40 -0.24
N ALA A 393 -4.49 -8.72 0.77
CA ALA A 393 -5.95 -8.72 0.70
C ALA A 393 -6.49 -7.28 0.62
N LYS A 394 -7.42 -7.02 -0.31
CA LYS A 394 -8.15 -5.73 -0.39
C LYS A 394 -9.55 -5.85 0.19
N ALA A 395 -9.90 -4.85 1.01
CA ALA A 395 -11.11 -4.84 1.84
C ALA A 395 -11.26 -6.14 2.68
N PRO A 396 -10.27 -6.49 3.52
CA PRO A 396 -10.28 -7.78 4.21
C PRO A 396 -11.33 -7.89 5.33
N ILE A 397 -11.94 -9.06 5.43
CA ILE A 397 -12.77 -9.51 6.57
C ILE A 397 -12.14 -10.79 7.13
N ILE A 398 -11.95 -10.85 8.45
CA ILE A 398 -11.23 -11.93 9.13
C ILE A 398 -12.19 -12.83 9.90
N GLU A 399 -12.12 -14.13 9.63
CA GLU A 399 -12.84 -15.17 10.37
C GLU A 399 -11.84 -16.02 11.18
N LYS A 400 -11.93 -15.97 12.51
CA LYS A 400 -11.20 -16.91 13.37
C LYS A 400 -11.87 -18.28 13.33
N LEU A 401 -11.09 -19.34 13.08
CA LEU A 401 -11.57 -20.71 13.14
C LEU A 401 -11.37 -21.27 14.55
N ALA A 402 -12.33 -22.06 15.02
CA ALA A 402 -12.21 -22.74 16.31
C ALA A 402 -11.01 -23.71 16.26
N SER A 403 -10.11 -23.60 17.24
CA SER A 403 -8.93 -24.44 17.35
C SER A 403 -9.34 -25.91 17.34
N LYS A 404 -8.95 -26.68 16.31
CA LYS A 404 -8.98 -28.14 16.41
C LYS A 404 -7.89 -28.50 17.41
N THR A 405 -8.27 -29.02 18.58
CA THR A 405 -7.37 -29.71 19.49
C THR A 405 -6.74 -30.89 18.73
N VAL A 406 -5.57 -30.67 18.17
CA VAL A 406 -4.64 -31.75 17.83
C VAL A 406 -3.95 -32.09 19.14
N THR A 407 -4.40 -33.15 19.80
CA THR A 407 -3.65 -33.79 20.89
C THR A 407 -2.23 -34.06 20.40
N PRO A 408 -1.20 -33.52 21.06
CA PRO A 408 0.17 -33.90 20.76
C PRO A 408 0.31 -35.38 21.10
N ASN A 409 0.65 -36.21 20.11
CA ASN A 409 1.16 -37.55 20.41
C ASN A 409 2.52 -37.37 21.10
N THR A 410 2.49 -37.29 22.42
CA THR A 410 3.67 -37.47 23.27
C THR A 410 4.03 -38.95 23.26
N GLY A 411 5.14 -39.26 22.60
CA GLY A 411 5.82 -40.54 22.77
C GLY A 411 6.49 -41.01 21.49
N MET A 412 7.69 -40.51 21.20
CA MET A 412 8.74 -41.37 20.65
C MET A 412 10.12 -40.78 20.93
N ASP A 413 11.03 -41.72 21.11
CA ASP A 413 12.25 -41.67 21.90
C ASP A 413 13.34 -40.76 21.31
N LYS A 414 14.04 -40.03 22.20
CA LYS A 414 15.22 -39.23 21.85
C LYS A 414 16.45 -40.15 21.77
N SER A 415 16.55 -40.98 20.73
CA SER A 415 17.86 -41.37 20.17
C SER A 415 17.72 -42.19 18.87
N LYS A 416 18.57 -41.84 17.89
CA LYS A 416 18.89 -42.60 16.67
C LYS A 416 17.75 -42.85 15.66
N ALA A 417 17.45 -41.83 14.86
CA ALA A 417 17.31 -41.96 13.41
C ALA A 417 17.31 -40.55 12.81
N ILE A 418 18.21 -40.26 11.87
CA ILE A 418 18.04 -39.12 10.96
C ILE A 418 16.70 -39.38 10.27
N SER A 419 15.70 -38.53 10.53
CA SER A 419 14.35 -38.71 9.99
C SER A 419 14.43 -38.73 8.46
N GLU A 420 13.54 -39.46 7.77
CA GLU A 420 13.51 -39.44 6.30
C GLU A 420 13.35 -38.01 5.75
N VAL A 421 12.69 -37.15 6.51
CA VAL A 421 12.53 -35.72 6.26
C VAL A 421 13.89 -35.00 6.22
N ASP A 422 14.79 -35.27 7.16
CA ASP A 422 16.14 -34.68 7.18
C ASP A 422 17.02 -35.16 6.02
N LYS A 423 16.84 -36.41 5.58
CA LYS A 423 17.58 -36.93 4.41
C LYS A 423 17.12 -36.24 3.14
N LYS A 424 15.80 -36.02 2.99
CA LYS A 424 15.22 -35.34 1.83
C LYS A 424 15.65 -33.87 1.78
N GLU A 425 15.59 -33.15 2.90
CA GLU A 425 16.03 -31.76 2.95
C GLU A 425 17.54 -31.61 2.68
N LYS A 426 18.37 -32.49 3.24
CA LYS A 426 19.82 -32.49 2.93
C LYS A 426 20.09 -32.75 1.45
N ALA A 427 19.34 -33.64 0.81
CA ALA A 427 19.46 -33.88 -0.63
C ALA A 427 19.12 -32.63 -1.45
N LEU A 428 18.05 -31.91 -1.07
CA LEU A 428 17.68 -30.64 -1.70
C LEU A 428 18.74 -29.55 -1.51
N LEU A 429 19.27 -29.37 -0.29
CA LEU A 429 20.31 -28.39 -0.01
C LEU A 429 21.62 -28.68 -0.76
N ASN A 430 21.94 -29.95 -1.03
CA ASN A 430 23.13 -30.34 -1.80
C ASN A 430 23.05 -29.96 -3.30
N GLN A 431 21.91 -29.44 -3.79
CA GLN A 431 21.86 -28.78 -5.11
C GLN A 431 22.72 -27.50 -5.13
N HIS A 432 23.02 -26.93 -3.97
CA HIS A 432 23.96 -25.84 -3.78
C HIS A 432 25.33 -26.34 -3.27
N LYS A 433 26.37 -25.55 -3.54
CA LYS A 433 27.69 -25.74 -2.92
C LYS A 433 27.59 -25.42 -1.43
N LYS A 434 28.35 -26.14 -0.60
CA LYS A 434 28.38 -25.92 0.85
C LYS A 434 29.77 -25.66 1.40
N ARG A 435 29.86 -24.83 2.42
CA ARG A 435 31.08 -24.58 3.20
C ARG A 435 30.72 -24.36 4.67
N SER A 436 31.47 -24.96 5.59
CA SER A 436 31.27 -24.80 7.03
C SER A 436 32.40 -24.00 7.64
N GLY A 437 32.10 -23.24 8.70
CA GLY A 437 33.10 -22.48 9.42
C GLY A 437 32.52 -21.80 10.66
N LYS A 438 33.39 -21.19 11.46
CA LYS A 438 32.98 -20.36 12.60
C LYS A 438 32.67 -18.95 12.13
N VAL A 439 31.58 -18.37 12.64
CA VAL A 439 31.20 -16.98 12.38
C VAL A 439 32.23 -16.06 13.03
N THR A 440 32.93 -15.26 12.23
CA THR A 440 33.96 -14.30 12.69
C THR A 440 33.45 -12.86 12.69
N ALA A 441 32.48 -12.54 11.82
CA ALA A 441 31.82 -11.25 11.78
C ALA A 441 30.38 -11.39 11.24
N LYS A 442 29.50 -10.43 11.56
CA LYS A 442 28.16 -10.33 10.97
C LYS A 442 27.75 -8.88 10.78
N THR A 443 26.93 -8.65 9.76
CA THR A 443 26.22 -7.40 9.49
C THR A 443 24.72 -7.67 9.54
N GLU A 444 23.88 -6.67 9.22
CA GLU A 444 22.43 -6.88 9.09
C GLU A 444 22.05 -7.84 7.96
N LYS A 445 22.92 -8.05 6.95
CA LYS A 445 22.56 -8.80 5.71
C LYS A 445 23.58 -9.87 5.31
N SER A 446 24.70 -9.97 6.02
CA SER A 446 25.74 -10.95 5.74
C SER A 446 26.42 -11.45 7.01
N LEU A 447 27.10 -12.58 6.89
CA LEU A 447 28.00 -13.10 7.90
C LEU A 447 29.30 -13.55 7.24
N ILE A 448 30.42 -13.42 7.96
CA ILE A 448 31.71 -13.97 7.56
C ILE A 448 31.97 -15.23 8.37
N ILE A 449 32.25 -16.35 7.71
CA ILE A 449 32.75 -17.57 8.35
C ILE A 449 34.20 -17.83 7.99
N SER A 450 34.93 -18.50 8.90
CA SER A 450 36.27 -19.02 8.63
C SER A 450 36.44 -20.44 9.14
N ASP A 451 37.19 -21.25 8.40
CA ASP A 451 37.64 -22.60 8.79
C ASP A 451 39.08 -22.62 9.35
N GLY A 452 39.69 -21.44 9.51
CA GLY A 452 41.08 -21.26 9.94
C GLY A 452 42.08 -21.07 8.80
N ASN A 453 41.74 -21.45 7.58
CA ASN A 453 42.60 -21.29 6.40
C ASN A 453 42.03 -20.30 5.39
N THR A 454 40.70 -20.30 5.22
CA THR A 454 39.98 -19.43 4.30
C THR A 454 38.83 -18.73 5.01
N SER A 455 38.32 -17.66 4.42
CA SER A 455 37.15 -16.94 4.91
C SER A 455 36.11 -16.79 3.79
N LEU A 456 34.83 -16.78 4.15
CA LEU A 456 33.71 -16.63 3.24
C LEU A 456 32.74 -15.57 3.79
N ASP A 457 32.51 -14.50 3.04
CA ASP A 457 31.46 -13.51 3.27
C ASP A 457 30.18 -13.96 2.55
N ALA A 458 29.17 -14.34 3.33
CA ALA A 458 27.93 -14.90 2.86
C ALA A 458 26.78 -13.90 3.03
N MET A 459 26.29 -13.36 1.92
CA MET A 459 25.10 -12.53 1.88
C MET A 459 23.85 -13.40 1.87
N VAL A 460 23.04 -13.31 2.94
CA VAL A 460 21.89 -14.20 3.16
C VAL A 460 20.64 -13.71 2.45
N SER A 461 19.77 -14.64 2.09
CA SER A 461 18.48 -14.31 1.45
C SER A 461 17.42 -13.84 2.45
N SER A 462 17.49 -14.32 3.70
CA SER A 462 16.58 -13.96 4.79
C SER A 462 17.39 -13.37 5.97
N PRO A 463 17.55 -12.03 6.04
CA PRO A 463 18.32 -11.35 7.08
C PRO A 463 17.92 -11.70 8.52
N GLU A 464 16.66 -12.07 8.73
CA GLU A 464 16.09 -12.43 10.03
C GLU A 464 16.85 -13.60 10.70
N ILE A 465 17.39 -14.54 9.93
CA ILE A 465 18.16 -15.68 10.47
C ILE A 465 19.44 -15.23 11.20
N LEU A 466 19.96 -14.05 10.88
CA LEU A 466 21.18 -13.51 11.49
C LEU A 466 20.97 -13.00 12.93
N LYS A 467 19.71 -12.79 13.34
CA LYS A 467 19.38 -12.38 14.71
C LYS A 467 19.72 -13.49 15.70
N ASP A 468 19.49 -14.74 15.31
CA ASP A 468 19.72 -15.91 16.15
C ASP A 468 21.18 -16.41 16.10
N ILE A 469 21.98 -15.98 15.13
CA ILE A 469 23.39 -16.39 14.96
C ILE A 469 24.34 -15.48 15.72
N GLN A 470 25.25 -16.05 16.52
CA GLN A 470 26.26 -15.31 17.27
C GLN A 470 27.65 -15.45 16.66
N ILE A 471 28.52 -14.45 16.92
CA ILE A 471 29.95 -14.57 16.59
C ILE A 471 30.52 -15.73 17.41
N GLY A 472 31.22 -16.65 16.74
CA GLY A 472 31.75 -17.88 17.31
C GLY A 472 30.92 -19.14 17.01
N ASP A 473 29.66 -18.99 16.58
CA ASP A 473 28.82 -20.13 16.18
C ASP A 473 29.44 -20.87 14.98
N THR A 474 29.33 -22.20 14.95
CA THR A 474 29.65 -22.99 13.77
C THR A 474 28.41 -23.11 12.89
N VAL A 475 28.52 -22.70 11.63
CA VAL A 475 27.42 -22.77 10.66
C VAL A 475 27.87 -23.39 9.35
N THR A 476 26.93 -23.97 8.62
CA THR A 476 27.11 -24.42 7.23
C THR A 476 26.38 -23.46 6.29
N ILE A 477 27.09 -22.96 5.30
CA ILE A 477 26.58 -22.05 4.27
C ILE A 477 26.34 -22.83 2.99
N TYR A 478 25.13 -22.76 2.45
CA TYR A 478 24.78 -23.30 1.14
C TYR A 478 24.51 -22.15 0.16
N ALA A 479 25.17 -22.15 -0.99
CA ALA A 479 24.92 -21.18 -2.06
C ALA A 479 25.17 -21.79 -3.45
N PRO A 480 24.57 -21.26 -4.52
CA PRO A 480 24.78 -21.80 -5.87
C PRO A 480 26.26 -21.81 -6.26
N ILE A 481 26.98 -20.73 -5.92
CA ILE A 481 28.37 -20.49 -6.31
C ILE A 481 29.08 -19.75 -5.17
N PHE A 482 30.31 -20.14 -4.89
CA PHE A 482 31.29 -19.34 -4.14
C PHE A 482 32.25 -18.70 -5.13
N LYS A 483 32.46 -17.39 -5.01
CA LYS A 483 33.39 -16.63 -5.84
C LYS A 483 34.63 -16.31 -5.04
N ASP A 484 35.78 -16.65 -5.60
CA ASP A 484 37.06 -16.42 -4.94
C ASP A 484 37.31 -14.93 -4.72
N GLY A 485 37.95 -14.60 -3.59
CA GLY A 485 38.42 -13.24 -3.33
C GLY A 485 39.40 -12.78 -4.43
N LEU A 486 39.21 -11.56 -4.96
CA LEU A 486 40.03 -11.05 -6.07
C LEU A 486 41.47 -10.71 -5.65
N VAL A 487 41.74 -10.64 -4.34
CA VAL A 487 43.03 -10.30 -3.75
C VAL A 487 43.36 -11.27 -2.62
N PHE A 488 44.64 -11.64 -2.47
CA PHE A 488 45.12 -12.48 -1.38
C PHE A 488 44.72 -11.90 -0.02
N GLY A 489 44.04 -12.71 0.81
CA GLY A 489 43.54 -12.32 2.13
C GLY A 489 42.12 -11.74 2.15
N GLN A 490 41.49 -11.52 0.99
CA GLN A 490 40.07 -11.16 0.93
C GLN A 490 39.19 -12.43 1.05
N PRO A 491 38.08 -12.39 1.81
CA PRO A 491 37.17 -13.53 1.88
C PRO A 491 36.55 -13.82 0.51
N ASP A 492 36.30 -15.10 0.25
CA ASP A 492 35.41 -15.53 -0.84
C ASP A 492 34.02 -14.94 -0.60
N THR A 493 33.19 -14.86 -1.64
CA THR A 493 31.83 -14.32 -1.53
C THR A 493 30.78 -15.32 -1.95
N ALA A 494 29.68 -15.38 -1.19
CA ALA A 494 28.46 -16.09 -1.54
C ALA A 494 27.28 -15.11 -1.57
N LYS A 495 26.41 -15.25 -2.58
CA LYS A 495 25.13 -14.54 -2.63
C LYS A 495 23.98 -15.53 -2.51
N TYR A 496 22.89 -15.06 -1.92
CA TYR A 496 21.68 -15.83 -1.70
C TYR A 496 21.92 -17.03 -0.77
N ALA A 497 22.82 -16.87 0.19
CA ALA A 497 23.23 -17.94 1.07
C ALA A 497 22.08 -18.42 1.97
N ILE A 498 21.99 -19.74 2.14
CA ILE A 498 21.23 -20.41 3.20
C ILE A 498 22.21 -20.75 4.31
N VAL A 499 21.85 -20.41 5.55
CA VAL A 499 22.68 -20.65 6.74
C VAL A 499 22.05 -21.73 7.60
N GLN A 500 22.76 -22.83 7.83
CA GLN A 500 22.32 -23.91 8.70
C GLN A 500 23.16 -23.94 9.97
N LYS A 501 22.52 -23.86 11.15
CA LYS A 501 23.17 -24.22 12.41
C LYS A 501 23.26 -25.74 12.58
N GLU A 502 24.18 -26.19 13.43
CA GLU A 502 24.32 -27.61 13.74
C GLU A 502 22.99 -28.19 14.27
N ASN A 503 22.54 -29.29 13.67
CA ASN A 503 21.26 -29.95 13.95
C ASN A 503 20.00 -29.09 13.71
N GLU A 504 20.11 -28.03 12.91
CA GLU A 504 18.94 -27.26 12.51
C GLU A 504 18.19 -27.96 11.36
N GLU A 505 16.88 -28.14 11.56
CA GLU A 505 15.95 -28.71 10.59
C GLU A 505 15.08 -27.63 9.93
N ASN A 506 14.49 -27.96 8.77
CA ASN A 506 13.60 -27.12 7.97
C ASN A 506 14.24 -25.78 7.54
N VAL A 507 15.55 -25.80 7.36
CA VAL A 507 16.40 -24.66 6.99
C VAL A 507 15.94 -24.05 5.67
N LEU A 508 15.59 -24.89 4.68
CA LEU A 508 15.21 -24.44 3.35
C LEU A 508 13.91 -23.61 3.41
N LYS A 509 12.89 -24.12 4.12
CA LYS A 509 11.58 -23.46 4.25
C LYS A 509 11.63 -22.17 5.06
N LYS A 510 12.56 -22.06 6.02
CA LYS A 510 12.75 -20.84 6.82
C LYS A 510 13.38 -19.70 6.03
N GLN A 511 14.19 -20.02 5.02
CA GLN A 511 15.07 -19.03 4.38
C GLN A 511 14.70 -18.74 2.93
N TYR A 512 14.09 -19.69 2.23
CA TYR A 512 13.67 -19.56 0.83
C TYR A 512 12.15 -19.59 0.71
N LYS A 513 11.64 -18.88 -0.30
CA LYS A 513 10.23 -18.91 -0.71
C LYS A 513 10.02 -20.06 -1.69
N LYS A 514 8.80 -20.61 -1.80
CA LYS A 514 8.51 -21.71 -2.73
C LYS A 514 7.34 -21.42 -3.65
N HIS A 515 7.34 -22.01 -4.84
CA HIS A 515 6.20 -22.10 -5.75
C HIS A 515 6.06 -23.54 -6.22
N THR A 516 4.83 -24.07 -6.18
CA THR A 516 4.52 -25.43 -6.63
C THR A 516 3.61 -25.37 -7.84
N GLY A 517 3.88 -26.20 -8.84
CA GLY A 517 3.13 -26.22 -10.09
C GLY A 517 3.51 -27.41 -10.96
N ASN A 518 2.80 -27.55 -12.08
CA ASN A 518 3.10 -28.59 -13.07
C ASN A 518 4.14 -28.07 -14.03
N VAL A 519 5.11 -28.90 -14.39
CA VAL A 519 6.14 -28.57 -15.37
C VAL A 519 5.49 -28.43 -16.73
N ILE A 520 5.51 -27.20 -17.28
CA ILE A 520 4.97 -26.89 -18.60
C ILE A 520 6.07 -26.81 -19.66
N ASN A 521 7.31 -26.53 -19.25
CA ASN A 521 8.45 -26.45 -20.14
C ASN A 521 9.74 -26.88 -19.42
N LYS A 522 10.67 -27.47 -20.17
CA LYS A 522 11.97 -27.94 -19.65
C LYS A 522 13.02 -27.89 -20.76
N SER A 523 14.15 -27.25 -20.48
CA SER A 523 15.38 -27.32 -21.26
C SER A 523 16.47 -28.12 -20.52
N ASN A 524 17.70 -28.09 -21.01
CA ASN A 524 18.84 -28.74 -20.35
C ASN A 524 19.20 -28.11 -19.00
N ASP A 525 18.93 -26.82 -18.82
CA ASP A 525 19.38 -26.02 -17.68
C ASP A 525 18.28 -25.11 -17.11
N ALA A 526 17.05 -25.19 -17.64
CA ALA A 526 15.92 -24.43 -17.16
C ALA A 526 14.65 -25.27 -17.09
N ILE A 527 13.78 -24.89 -16.17
CA ILE A 527 12.47 -25.48 -15.97
C ILE A 527 11.45 -24.37 -15.78
N GLU A 528 10.24 -24.61 -16.28
CA GLU A 528 9.10 -23.72 -16.13
C GLU A 528 7.93 -24.51 -15.59
N ILE A 529 7.32 -23.97 -14.54
CA ILE A 529 6.13 -24.54 -13.91
C ILE A 529 4.99 -23.55 -14.00
N SER A 530 3.77 -24.07 -14.07
CA SER A 530 2.57 -23.25 -13.96
C SER A 530 1.61 -23.85 -12.94
N ASN A 531 0.94 -22.96 -12.22
CA ASN A 531 -0.28 -23.25 -11.47
C ASN A 531 -1.41 -22.32 -11.97
N GLU A 532 -2.56 -22.32 -11.30
CA GLU A 532 -3.73 -21.51 -11.70
C GLU A 532 -3.47 -20.00 -11.68
N ASP A 533 -2.51 -19.55 -10.86
CA ASP A 533 -2.28 -18.13 -10.56
C ASP A 533 -0.97 -17.56 -11.12
N SER A 534 -0.01 -18.41 -11.49
CA SER A 534 1.35 -17.98 -11.83
C SER A 534 2.14 -18.99 -12.67
N THR A 535 3.09 -18.45 -13.42
CA THR A 535 4.11 -19.21 -14.14
C THR A 535 5.49 -18.84 -13.60
N VAL A 536 6.32 -19.85 -13.30
CA VAL A 536 7.62 -19.69 -12.66
C VAL A 536 8.70 -20.41 -13.45
N SER A 537 9.73 -19.67 -13.83
CA SER A 537 10.96 -20.16 -14.45
C SER A 537 12.10 -20.26 -13.43
N ALA A 538 12.91 -21.30 -13.56
CA ALA A 538 14.13 -21.49 -12.77
C ALA A 538 15.26 -22.03 -13.64
N ILE A 539 16.46 -21.48 -13.45
CA ILE A 539 17.70 -22.01 -14.05
C ILE A 539 18.39 -22.87 -13.01
N VAL A 540 18.55 -24.16 -13.30
CA VAL A 540 19.13 -25.17 -12.41
C VAL A 540 20.08 -26.08 -13.17
N SER A 541 20.93 -26.82 -12.46
CA SER A 541 21.87 -27.72 -13.12
C SER A 541 21.13 -28.86 -13.85
N PRO A 542 21.70 -29.38 -14.96
CA PRO A 542 21.11 -30.51 -15.69
C PRO A 542 20.89 -31.75 -14.81
N GLU A 543 21.72 -31.94 -13.78
CA GLU A 543 21.61 -33.04 -12.82
C GLU A 543 20.30 -32.99 -12.03
N VAL A 544 19.86 -31.79 -11.61
CA VAL A 544 18.60 -31.59 -10.89
C VAL A 544 17.40 -31.91 -11.79
N LEU A 545 17.51 -31.61 -13.07
CA LEU A 545 16.42 -31.79 -14.04
C LEU A 545 16.32 -33.22 -14.57
N ARG A 546 17.33 -34.08 -14.35
CA ARG A 546 17.46 -35.39 -14.98
C ARG A 546 16.20 -36.26 -14.83
N ASP A 547 15.60 -36.28 -13.64
CA ASP A 547 14.46 -37.14 -13.31
C ASP A 547 13.11 -36.40 -13.31
N ILE A 548 13.07 -35.16 -13.83
CA ILE A 548 11.86 -34.33 -13.92
C ILE A 548 11.37 -34.29 -15.37
N ASN A 549 10.09 -34.56 -15.60
CA ASN A 549 9.46 -34.53 -16.93
C ASN A 549 8.37 -33.46 -17.03
N ILE A 550 8.03 -33.07 -18.26
CA ILE A 550 6.86 -32.22 -18.52
C ILE A 550 5.61 -32.94 -17.99
N GLY A 551 4.78 -32.22 -17.24
CA GLY A 551 3.60 -32.74 -16.54
C GLY A 551 3.86 -33.25 -15.12
N ASP A 552 5.11 -33.39 -14.68
CA ASP A 552 5.41 -33.66 -13.28
C ASP A 552 5.03 -32.45 -12.41
N THR A 553 4.62 -32.70 -11.16
CA THR A 553 4.44 -31.63 -10.17
C THR A 553 5.76 -31.42 -9.44
N VAL A 554 6.24 -30.18 -9.42
CA VAL A 554 7.49 -29.82 -8.75
C VAL A 554 7.31 -28.56 -7.92
N THR A 555 8.12 -28.44 -6.87
CA THR A 555 8.24 -27.26 -6.04
C THR A 555 9.59 -26.60 -6.29
N ILE A 556 9.57 -25.33 -6.70
CA ILE A 556 10.75 -24.49 -6.85
C ILE A 556 10.89 -23.65 -5.59
N TYR A 557 11.95 -23.86 -4.82
CA TYR A 557 12.39 -22.97 -3.75
C TYR A 557 13.36 -21.94 -4.32
N GLY A 558 13.25 -20.68 -3.94
CA GLY A 558 14.17 -19.63 -4.35
C GLY A 558 14.33 -18.55 -3.27
N ALA A 559 15.47 -17.87 -3.30
CA ALA A 559 15.74 -16.73 -2.42
C ALA A 559 14.68 -15.63 -2.57
N TYR A 560 14.27 -15.37 -3.81
CA TYR A 560 13.14 -14.53 -4.20
C TYR A 560 12.76 -14.84 -5.65
N PHE A 561 11.57 -14.36 -6.04
CA PHE A 561 11.03 -14.52 -7.39
C PHE A 561 10.90 -13.14 -8.03
N MET A 562 11.59 -12.91 -9.15
CA MET A 562 11.51 -11.65 -9.89
C MET A 562 10.47 -11.75 -10.98
N ASN A 563 9.60 -10.76 -11.11
CA ASN A 563 8.67 -10.69 -12.23
C ASN A 563 9.39 -10.27 -13.53
N ASN A 564 9.20 -11.02 -14.60
CA ASN A 564 9.61 -10.64 -15.94
C ASN A 564 8.59 -9.63 -16.49
N MET A 565 9.01 -8.38 -16.69
CA MET A 565 8.13 -7.29 -17.09
C MET A 565 7.48 -7.49 -18.48
N ALA A 566 8.05 -8.33 -19.34
CA ALA A 566 7.51 -8.60 -20.67
C ALA A 566 6.46 -9.73 -20.68
N THR A 567 6.64 -10.76 -19.84
CA THR A 567 5.82 -11.98 -19.88
C THR A 567 4.93 -12.15 -18.65
N GLY A 568 5.20 -11.44 -17.55
CA GLY A 568 4.53 -11.64 -16.27
C GLY A 568 4.99 -12.90 -15.51
N GLU A 569 5.91 -13.66 -16.10
CA GLU A 569 6.46 -14.88 -15.52
C GLU A 569 7.43 -14.54 -14.38
N LEU A 570 7.34 -15.31 -13.30
CA LEU A 570 8.29 -15.21 -12.19
C LEU A 570 9.58 -15.96 -12.54
N SER A 571 10.72 -15.40 -12.15
CA SER A 571 12.03 -16.03 -12.28
C SER A 571 12.65 -16.24 -10.90
N ALA A 572 12.87 -17.49 -10.53
CA ALA A 572 13.44 -17.87 -9.25
C ALA A 572 14.95 -17.57 -9.19
N LYS A 573 15.41 -16.93 -8.11
CA LYS A 573 16.85 -16.69 -7.86
C LYS A 573 17.41 -17.68 -6.85
N ALA A 574 18.56 -18.24 -7.21
CA ALA A 574 19.20 -19.36 -6.51
C ALA A 574 18.22 -20.53 -6.30
N PRO A 575 17.62 -21.09 -7.37
CA PRO A 575 16.57 -22.07 -7.22
C PRO A 575 17.07 -23.44 -6.74
N ILE A 576 16.28 -24.08 -5.87
CA ILE A 576 16.36 -25.49 -5.50
C ILE A 576 15.05 -26.14 -5.91
N VAL A 577 15.09 -27.26 -6.61
CA VAL A 577 13.89 -27.90 -7.17
C VAL A 577 13.63 -29.24 -6.49
N GLU A 578 12.42 -29.40 -5.97
CA GLU A 578 11.93 -30.64 -5.38
C GLU A 578 10.86 -31.25 -6.30
N LYS A 579 11.08 -32.49 -6.75
CA LYS A 579 10.03 -33.28 -7.39
C LYS A 579 9.03 -33.75 -6.32
N VAL A 580 7.75 -33.51 -6.55
CA VAL A 580 6.68 -33.98 -5.67
C VAL A 580 6.28 -35.38 -6.15
N GLU A 581 6.58 -36.39 -5.33
CA GLU A 581 6.12 -37.76 -5.59
C GLU A 581 4.60 -37.84 -5.34
N LYS A 582 3.90 -38.58 -6.21
CA LYS A 582 2.44 -38.77 -6.14
C LYS A 582 2.02 -39.74 -5.05
#